data_AF-A0A484RWC1-F1
#
_entry.id   AF-A0A484RWC1-F1
#
_cell.length_a   1.000
_cell.length_b   1.000
_cell.length_c   1.000
_cell.angle_alpha   90.00
_cell.angle_beta   90.00
_cell.angle_gamma   90.00
#
_symmetry.space_group_name_H-M   'P 1'
#
loop_
_entity.id
_entity.type
_entity.pdbx_description
1 polymer ?
#
loop_
_entity_poly.entity_id
_entity_poly.type
_entity_poly.pdbx_seq_one_letter_code
_entity_poly.pdbx_strand_id
1 'polypeptide(L)'
;MCPPALALLAALLGGCTTLAPRYQQPDAPVSAHWPTLPASAGGEGRAADISWQQLIADPTLREVMQLALENNRDLRIAVLNIEKSRAQYRIQRAELLPQVAVGASEAAQRTPASVSSSGVGGISRTYSADVGISSYELDLFGRVRSLKAQALQSYLATEEAQRSVHISLLAEVATSYMTLVADLERSWLADETLRSRVEALALQWERHGVGSANDLELRQAEGEMEAARFDALALSSQVEQDFNALELLWARRCQTRSSHRNRPNSAGRWAWRPFRRGCRRTCCSIVPTSWLPSIT
;
A
#
# COMPACT_ATOMS: atom_id res chain seq x y z
N MET A 1 14.38 26.13 65.82
CA MET A 1 13.25 25.20 65.55
C MET A 1 12.75 25.51 64.15
N CYS A 2 13.28 24.86 63.12
CA CYS A 2 12.78 25.02 61.75
C CYS A 2 11.38 24.40 61.67
N PRO A 3 10.36 25.12 61.14
CA PRO A 3 8.99 24.63 61.17
C PRO A 3 8.84 23.40 60.25
N PRO A 4 8.28 22.28 60.75
CA PRO A 4 8.09 21.05 59.95
C PRO A 4 7.20 21.26 58.72
N ALA A 5 6.43 22.35 58.68
CA ALA A 5 5.61 22.75 57.53
C ALA A 5 6.43 23.07 56.27
N LEU A 6 7.64 23.61 56.42
CA LEU A 6 8.50 24.00 55.29
C LEU A 6 9.13 22.77 54.60
N ALA A 7 9.43 21.72 55.37
CA ALA A 7 9.91 20.44 54.85
C ALA A 7 8.79 19.66 54.13
N LEU A 8 7.56 19.70 54.65
CA LEU A 8 6.40 19.07 54.01
C LEU A 8 6.06 19.72 52.66
N LEU A 9 6.14 21.06 52.59
CA LEU A 9 5.93 21.81 51.36
C LEU A 9 6.99 21.49 50.29
N ALA A 10 8.26 21.39 50.68
CA ALA A 10 9.36 21.01 49.79
C ALA A 10 9.23 19.57 49.26
N ALA A 11 8.75 18.63 50.09
CA ALA A 11 8.47 17.25 49.67
C ALA A 11 7.28 17.16 48.69
N LEU A 12 6.26 18.01 48.86
CA LEU A 12 5.11 18.09 47.95
C LEU A 12 5.48 18.72 46.59
N LEU A 13 6.47 19.62 46.55
CA LEU A 13 6.98 20.22 45.30
C LEU A 13 7.85 19.26 44.47
N GLY A 14 8.54 18.31 45.11
CA GLY A 14 9.36 17.31 44.42
C GLY A 14 8.57 16.18 43.72
N GLY A 15 7.29 16.00 44.07
CA GLY A 15 6.44 14.93 43.53
C GLY A 15 5.85 15.22 42.15
N CYS A 16 5.97 16.44 41.61
CA CYS A 16 5.35 16.82 40.33
C CYS A 16 6.21 16.58 39.08
N THR A 17 7.39 15.96 39.22
CA THR A 17 8.31 15.75 38.10
C THR A 17 8.01 14.42 37.40
N THR A 18 7.65 14.48 36.12
CA THR A 18 7.67 13.29 35.25
C THR A 18 9.10 12.75 35.18
N LEU A 19 9.24 11.43 35.32
CA LEU A 19 10.53 10.72 35.25
C LEU A 19 11.00 10.46 33.80
N ALA A 20 10.24 10.91 32.80
CA ALA A 20 10.64 10.76 31.40
C ALA A 20 11.91 11.61 31.10
N PRO A 21 12.96 11.02 30.52
CA PRO A 21 14.16 11.76 30.14
C PRO A 21 13.82 12.80 29.06
N ARG A 22 14.58 13.90 29.03
CA ARG A 22 14.46 14.88 27.95
C ARG A 22 14.91 14.25 26.65
N TYR A 23 14.11 14.41 25.60
CA TYR A 23 14.48 13.97 24.26
C TYR A 23 15.71 14.75 23.77
N GLN A 24 16.73 14.03 23.31
CA GLN A 24 17.88 14.56 22.60
C GLN A 24 17.98 13.79 21.30
N GLN A 25 17.94 14.50 20.17
CA GLN A 25 18.08 13.88 18.86
C GLN A 25 19.53 13.40 18.70
N PRO A 26 19.77 12.12 18.40
CA PRO A 26 21.12 11.64 18.11
C PRO A 26 21.68 12.31 16.84
N ASP A 27 22.98 12.58 16.85
CA ASP A 27 23.69 13.04 15.66
C ASP A 27 23.61 11.97 14.56
N ALA A 28 23.37 12.40 13.31
CA ALA A 28 23.26 11.49 12.18
C ALA A 28 24.65 10.91 11.83
N PRO A 29 24.84 9.58 11.85
CA PRO A 29 26.14 8.94 11.61
C PRO A 29 26.44 8.81 10.11
N VAL A 30 26.30 9.91 9.36
CA VAL A 30 26.48 9.97 7.91
C VAL A 30 27.27 11.21 7.51
N SER A 31 27.80 11.22 6.29
CA SER A 31 28.47 12.41 5.75
C SER A 31 27.48 13.57 5.61
N ALA A 32 27.93 14.78 5.94
CA ALA A 32 27.12 16.00 5.78
C ALA A 32 26.80 16.32 4.31
N HIS A 33 27.57 15.75 3.38
CA HIS A 33 27.43 15.95 1.95
C HIS A 33 27.45 14.62 1.21
N TRP A 34 26.78 14.60 0.05
CA TRP A 34 26.86 13.47 -0.88
C TRP A 34 28.22 13.46 -1.58
N PRO A 35 28.87 12.29 -1.77
CA PRO A 35 30.22 12.21 -2.33
C PRO A 35 30.35 12.71 -3.78
N THR A 36 29.27 12.64 -4.56
CA THR A 36 29.29 12.79 -6.03
C THR A 36 28.64 14.08 -6.54
N LEU A 37 28.10 14.92 -5.66
CA LEU A 37 27.44 16.16 -6.05
C LEU A 37 28.38 17.35 -5.78
N PRO A 38 28.65 18.21 -6.78
CA PRO A 38 29.31 19.49 -6.53
C PRO A 38 28.51 20.27 -5.48
N ALA A 39 29.18 20.96 -4.55
CA ALA A 39 28.50 21.79 -3.53
C ALA A 39 27.58 22.87 -4.16
N SER A 40 27.83 23.24 -5.41
CA SER A 40 27.04 24.18 -6.22
C SER A 40 25.86 23.55 -6.99
N ALA A 41 25.68 22.24 -6.95
CA ALA A 41 24.58 21.54 -7.62
C ALA A 41 23.27 21.56 -6.82
N GLY A 42 23.26 22.19 -5.64
CA GLY A 42 22.04 22.41 -4.87
C GLY A 42 21.17 23.45 -5.56
N GLY A 43 20.14 23.00 -6.28
CA GLY A 43 19.07 23.88 -6.73
C GLY A 43 18.36 24.55 -5.55
N GLU A 44 17.78 25.72 -5.78
CA GLU A 44 16.97 26.43 -4.78
C GLU A 44 15.67 25.64 -4.52
N GLY A 45 15.66 24.84 -3.44
CA GLY A 45 14.45 24.15 -2.96
C GLY A 45 14.70 22.72 -2.47
N ARG A 46 13.87 22.24 -1.54
CA ARG A 46 13.91 20.84 -1.11
C ARG A 46 13.01 20.02 -2.03
N ALA A 47 13.46 18.83 -2.45
CA ALA A 47 12.62 17.91 -3.22
C ALA A 47 11.28 17.58 -2.53
N ALA A 48 11.27 17.59 -1.19
CA ALA A 48 10.06 17.36 -0.38
C ALA A 48 9.00 18.48 -0.48
N ASP A 49 9.38 19.67 -0.95
CA ASP A 49 8.50 20.83 -1.09
C ASP A 49 7.86 20.89 -2.49
N ILE A 50 8.35 20.09 -3.45
CA ILE A 50 7.85 20.03 -4.83
C ILE A 50 6.65 19.10 -4.88
N SER A 51 5.53 19.57 -5.45
CA SER A 51 4.38 18.70 -5.69
C SER A 51 4.71 17.67 -6.78
N TRP A 52 4.31 16.41 -6.57
CA TRP A 52 4.45 15.34 -7.57
C TRP A 52 3.77 15.72 -8.90
N GLN A 53 2.70 16.52 -8.88
CA GLN A 53 2.01 16.98 -10.10
C GLN A 53 2.86 17.88 -10.98
N GLN A 54 3.84 18.59 -10.39
CA GLN A 54 4.79 19.45 -11.09
C GLN A 54 6.00 18.66 -11.59
N LEU A 55 6.35 17.59 -10.88
CA LEU A 55 7.46 16.70 -11.26
C LEU A 55 7.12 15.84 -12.49
N ILE A 56 5.87 15.39 -12.60
CA ILE A 56 5.42 14.47 -13.66
C ILE A 56 4.89 15.26 -14.86
N ALA A 57 5.61 15.16 -15.98
CA ALA A 57 5.25 15.86 -17.22
C ALA A 57 4.10 15.20 -17.98
N ASP A 58 4.02 13.86 -18.00
CA ASP A 58 2.99 13.12 -18.75
C ASP A 58 1.60 13.27 -18.09
N PRO A 59 0.61 13.85 -18.79
CA PRO A 59 -0.75 13.98 -18.26
C PRO A 59 -1.42 12.62 -17.99
N THR A 60 -1.11 11.60 -18.77
CA THR A 60 -1.70 10.26 -18.63
C THR A 60 -1.23 9.61 -17.33
N LEU A 61 0.08 9.65 -17.08
CA LEU A 61 0.66 9.18 -15.83
C LEU A 61 0.08 9.93 -14.61
N ARG A 62 -0.14 11.23 -14.71
CA ARG A 62 -0.78 11.99 -13.62
C ARG A 62 -2.19 11.49 -13.29
N GLU A 63 -2.99 11.16 -14.30
CA GLU A 63 -4.33 10.60 -14.11
C GLU A 63 -4.28 9.20 -13.46
N VAL A 64 -3.36 8.34 -13.93
CA VAL A 64 -3.14 7.00 -13.34
C VAL A 64 -2.72 7.11 -11.87
N MET A 65 -1.79 8.01 -11.54
CA MET A 65 -1.36 8.26 -10.16
C MET A 65 -2.51 8.77 -9.30
N GLN A 66 -3.34 9.69 -9.81
CA GLN A 66 -4.50 10.16 -9.08
C GLN A 66 -5.50 9.03 -8.79
N LEU A 67 -5.78 8.17 -9.77
CA LEU A 67 -6.64 7.00 -9.57
C LEU A 67 -6.08 6.06 -8.51
N ALA A 68 -4.77 5.86 -8.48
CA ALA A 68 -4.12 5.04 -7.47
C ALA A 68 -4.27 5.64 -6.07
N LEU A 69 -4.08 6.95 -5.90
CA LEU A 69 -4.30 7.61 -4.62
C LEU A 69 -5.74 7.49 -4.11
N GLU A 70 -6.72 7.50 -5.01
CA GLU A 70 -8.13 7.41 -4.64
C GLU A 70 -8.59 5.98 -4.29
N ASN A 71 -7.99 4.96 -4.92
CA ASN A 71 -8.53 3.60 -4.90
C ASN A 71 -7.63 2.57 -4.21
N ASN A 72 -6.32 2.83 -4.08
CA ASN A 72 -5.36 1.86 -3.55
C ASN A 72 -5.71 1.44 -2.12
N ARG A 73 -5.72 0.12 -1.87
CA ARG A 73 -6.15 -0.45 -0.60
C ARG A 73 -5.09 -0.33 0.49
N ASP A 74 -3.82 -0.36 0.15
CA ASP A 74 -2.72 -0.26 1.11
C ASP A 74 -2.64 1.16 1.68
N LEU A 75 -2.85 2.18 0.83
CA LEU A 75 -3.00 3.56 1.30
C LEU A 75 -4.20 3.72 2.24
N ARG A 76 -5.33 3.09 1.94
CA ARG A 76 -6.51 3.08 2.83
C ARG A 76 -6.23 2.39 4.17
N ILE A 77 -5.50 1.27 4.16
CA ILE A 77 -5.05 0.60 5.38
C ILE A 77 -4.15 1.53 6.21
N ALA A 78 -3.23 2.24 5.57
CA ALA A 78 -2.36 3.21 6.25
C ALA A 78 -3.16 4.34 6.93
N VAL A 79 -4.19 4.88 6.26
CA VAL A 79 -5.10 5.88 6.85
C VAL A 79 -5.88 5.30 8.03
N LEU A 80 -6.40 4.07 7.92
CA LEU A 80 -7.11 3.41 9.03
C LEU A 80 -6.18 3.12 10.22
N ASN A 81 -4.89 2.87 9.98
CA ASN A 81 -3.91 2.71 11.04
C ASN A 81 -3.70 4.01 11.84
N ILE A 82 -3.80 5.18 11.21
CA ILE A 82 -3.80 6.48 11.90
C ILE A 82 -5.03 6.62 12.80
N GLU A 83 -6.22 6.23 12.31
CA GLU A 83 -7.44 6.29 13.12
C GLU A 83 -7.37 5.35 14.33
N LYS A 84 -6.82 4.14 14.12
CA LYS A 84 -6.57 3.16 15.18
C LYS A 84 -5.61 3.72 16.23
N SER A 85 -4.46 4.27 15.84
CA SER A 85 -3.49 4.83 16.79
C SER A 85 -4.06 6.05 17.51
N ARG A 86 -4.84 6.90 16.82
CA ARG A 86 -5.59 8.00 17.43
C ARG A 86 -6.59 7.51 18.49
N ALA A 87 -7.32 6.42 18.21
CA ALA A 87 -8.23 5.82 19.18
C ALA A 87 -7.48 5.28 20.40
N GLN A 88 -6.36 4.59 20.20
CA GLN A 88 -5.49 4.10 21.27
C GLN A 88 -4.95 5.25 22.14
N TYR A 89 -4.49 6.34 21.53
CA TYR A 89 -4.11 7.56 22.26
C TYR A 89 -5.26 8.12 23.09
N ARG A 90 -6.49 8.16 22.55
CA ARG A 90 -7.67 8.61 23.31
C ARG A 90 -7.99 7.72 24.51
N ILE A 91 -7.85 6.40 24.38
CA ILE A 91 -8.00 5.44 25.49
C ILE A 91 -6.96 5.72 26.57
N GLN A 92 -5.68 5.81 26.20
CA GLN A 92 -4.59 6.11 27.15
C GLN A 92 -4.77 7.48 27.82
N ARG A 93 -5.28 8.48 27.09
CA ARG A 93 -5.61 9.79 27.67
C ARG A 93 -6.75 9.71 28.68
N ALA A 94 -7.72 8.83 28.48
CA ALA A 94 -8.86 8.67 29.37
C ALA A 94 -8.48 8.04 30.73
N GLU A 95 -7.37 7.30 30.80
CA GLU A 95 -6.85 6.72 32.06
C GLU A 95 -6.41 7.80 33.08
N LEU A 96 -6.20 9.05 32.65
CA LEU A 96 -5.97 10.18 33.57
C LEU A 96 -7.23 10.59 34.35
N LEU A 97 -8.40 10.18 33.88
CA LEU A 97 -9.69 10.49 34.48
C LEU A 97 -10.20 9.29 35.29
N PRO A 98 -10.89 9.54 36.41
CA PRO A 98 -11.53 8.46 37.15
C PRO A 98 -12.62 7.80 36.30
N GLN A 99 -12.60 6.48 36.22
CA GLN A 99 -13.65 5.70 35.59
C GLN A 99 -14.77 5.48 36.61
N VAL A 100 -15.99 5.92 36.27
CA VAL A 100 -17.18 5.69 37.09
C VAL A 100 -17.93 4.49 36.53
N ALA A 101 -18.17 3.49 37.36
CA ALA A 101 -18.87 2.28 37.00
C ALA A 101 -20.00 1.99 37.99
N VAL A 102 -21.01 1.27 37.50
CA VAL A 102 -22.09 0.71 38.30
C VAL A 102 -21.89 -0.80 38.34
N GLY A 103 -21.83 -1.37 39.54
CA GLY A 103 -21.66 -2.80 39.75
C GLY A 103 -22.82 -3.38 40.56
N ALA A 104 -23.21 -4.60 40.26
CA ALA A 104 -24.08 -5.39 41.12
C ALA A 104 -23.46 -6.79 41.27
N SER A 105 -23.48 -7.34 42.48
CA SER A 105 -22.84 -8.64 42.77
C SER A 105 -23.66 -9.50 43.74
N GLU A 106 -23.57 -10.82 43.58
CA GLU A 106 -24.03 -11.81 44.55
C GLU A 106 -22.83 -12.64 44.99
N ALA A 107 -22.61 -12.74 46.30
CA ALA A 107 -21.65 -13.64 46.89
C ALA A 107 -22.40 -14.72 47.70
N ALA A 108 -22.32 -15.97 47.23
CA ALA A 108 -22.89 -17.13 47.91
C ALA A 108 -21.77 -18.03 48.43
N GLN A 109 -21.71 -18.24 49.75
CA GLN A 109 -20.68 -19.08 50.38
C GLN A 109 -21.32 -20.18 51.22
N ARG A 110 -20.93 -21.42 50.96
CA ARG A 110 -21.29 -22.58 51.78
C ARG A 110 -20.21 -22.79 52.84
N THR A 111 -20.60 -22.74 54.10
CA THR A 111 -19.71 -22.98 55.24
C THR A 111 -20.09 -24.31 55.90
N PRO A 112 -19.20 -25.32 55.91
CA PRO A 112 -19.43 -26.57 56.64
C PRO A 112 -19.56 -26.34 58.15
N ALA A 113 -20.29 -27.22 58.83
CA ALA A 113 -20.48 -27.18 60.29
C ALA A 113 -19.16 -27.22 61.08
N SER A 114 -18.14 -27.90 60.54
CA SER A 114 -16.83 -28.06 61.17
C SER A 114 -16.02 -26.76 61.28
N VAL A 115 -16.37 -25.73 60.50
CA VAL A 115 -15.67 -24.44 60.46
C VAL A 115 -16.62 -23.26 60.66
N SER A 116 -17.89 -23.51 61.00
CA SER A 116 -18.85 -22.46 61.30
C SER A 116 -18.79 -22.07 62.78
N SER A 117 -18.87 -20.77 63.07
CA SER A 117 -18.85 -20.25 64.45
C SER A 117 -20.04 -20.71 65.29
N SER A 118 -21.13 -21.15 64.66
CA SER A 118 -22.34 -21.68 65.30
C SER A 118 -22.40 -23.21 65.36
N GLY A 119 -21.41 -23.93 64.80
CA GLY A 119 -21.40 -25.41 64.73
C GLY A 119 -22.45 -26.03 63.78
N VAL A 120 -23.23 -25.21 63.07
CA VAL A 120 -24.21 -25.64 62.07
C VAL A 120 -23.75 -25.19 60.68
N GLY A 121 -23.77 -26.10 59.71
CA GLY A 121 -23.40 -25.80 58.33
C GLY A 121 -24.53 -25.09 57.58
N GLY A 122 -24.19 -24.12 56.73
CA GLY A 122 -25.18 -23.30 56.03
C GLY A 122 -24.65 -22.62 54.77
N ILE A 123 -25.56 -22.05 53.98
CA ILE A 123 -25.25 -21.22 52.81
C ILE A 123 -25.61 -19.78 53.18
N SER A 124 -24.63 -18.89 53.15
CA SER A 124 -24.84 -17.45 53.27
C SER A 124 -24.86 -16.82 51.89
N ARG A 125 -25.75 -15.85 51.66
CA ARG A 125 -25.83 -15.06 50.42
C ARG A 125 -25.82 -13.58 50.76
N THR A 126 -24.99 -12.83 50.04
CA THR A 126 -24.91 -11.37 50.16
C THR A 126 -25.10 -10.76 48.77
N TYR A 127 -25.97 -9.76 48.66
CA TYR A 127 -26.20 -9.00 47.43
C TYR A 127 -25.73 -7.56 47.62
N SER A 128 -25.01 -7.00 46.66
CA SER A 128 -24.59 -5.60 46.67
C SER A 128 -24.88 -4.92 45.33
N ALA A 129 -25.15 -3.62 45.36
CA ALA A 129 -25.26 -2.76 44.19
C ALA A 129 -24.66 -1.40 44.52
N ASP A 130 -23.69 -0.97 43.73
CA ASP A 130 -22.79 0.13 44.08
C ASP A 130 -22.49 0.97 42.82
N VAL A 131 -22.36 2.29 43.01
CA VAL A 131 -21.83 3.21 42.00
C VAL A 131 -20.56 3.81 42.56
N GLY A 132 -19.46 3.69 41.83
CA GLY A 132 -18.19 4.14 42.36
C GLY A 132 -17.10 4.28 41.31
N ILE A 133 -15.98 4.84 41.75
CA ILE A 133 -14.76 4.89 40.98
C ILE A 133 -13.95 3.65 41.34
N SER A 134 -13.80 2.73 40.40
CA SER A 134 -12.95 1.55 40.59
C SER A 134 -11.51 1.89 40.25
N SER A 135 -10.58 1.62 41.17
CA SER A 135 -9.12 1.58 40.92
C SER A 135 -8.55 2.81 40.19
N TYR A 136 -8.95 4.03 40.58
CA TYR A 136 -8.33 5.24 40.03
C TYR A 136 -6.95 5.46 40.64
N GLU A 137 -5.94 5.60 39.78
CA GLU A 137 -4.58 5.92 40.17
C GLU A 137 -4.37 7.43 40.12
N LEU A 138 -4.01 8.03 41.25
CA LEU A 138 -3.51 9.39 41.27
C LEU A 138 -2.09 9.40 40.68
N ASP A 139 -1.94 10.02 39.52
CA ASP A 139 -0.67 10.07 38.80
C ASP A 139 0.25 11.16 39.37
N LEU A 140 0.83 10.92 40.55
CA LEU A 140 1.80 11.83 41.16
C LEU A 140 3.12 11.83 40.35
N PHE A 141 3.69 10.64 40.10
CA PHE A 141 5.00 10.46 39.46
C PHE A 141 5.00 10.58 37.93
N GLY A 142 3.84 10.80 37.31
CA GLY A 142 3.72 11.00 35.86
C GLY A 142 3.82 9.71 35.04
N ARG A 143 3.50 8.54 35.60
CA ARG A 143 3.46 7.25 34.90
C ARG A 143 2.41 7.28 33.79
N VAL A 144 1.17 7.65 34.12
CA VAL A 144 0.04 7.70 33.16
C VAL A 144 0.27 8.82 32.15
N ARG A 145 0.78 9.98 32.57
CA ARG A 145 1.21 11.06 31.66
C ARG A 145 2.29 10.60 30.68
N SER A 146 3.25 9.78 31.12
CA SER A 146 4.29 9.22 30.25
C SER A 146 3.71 8.24 29.22
N LEU A 147 2.78 7.36 29.62
CA LEU A 147 2.09 6.44 28.70
C LEU A 147 1.22 7.18 27.67
N LYS A 148 0.51 8.22 28.11
CA LYS A 148 -0.21 9.14 27.21
C LYS A 148 0.75 9.78 26.20
N ALA A 149 1.89 10.29 26.67
CA ALA A 149 2.89 10.92 25.80
C ALA A 149 3.48 9.91 24.80
N GLN A 150 3.78 8.69 25.23
CA GLN A 150 4.21 7.59 24.37
C GLN A 150 3.15 7.31 23.28
N ALA A 151 1.89 7.13 23.66
CA ALA A 151 0.81 6.85 22.71
C ALA A 151 0.59 8.01 21.71
N LEU A 152 0.81 9.26 22.14
CA LEU A 152 0.82 10.41 21.25
C LEU A 152 1.95 10.34 20.22
N GLN A 153 3.17 10.04 20.65
CA GLN A 153 4.31 9.91 19.73
C GLN A 153 4.13 8.72 18.77
N SER A 154 3.52 7.62 19.22
CA SER A 154 3.15 6.50 18.33
C SER A 154 2.11 6.92 17.29
N TYR A 155 1.11 7.73 17.67
CA TYR A 155 0.14 8.30 16.72
C TYR A 155 0.82 9.22 15.69
N LEU A 156 1.69 10.13 16.12
CA LEU A 156 2.44 11.00 15.21
C LEU A 156 3.38 10.22 14.28
N ALA A 157 4.02 9.17 14.79
CA ALA A 157 4.84 8.27 13.97
C ALA A 157 4.02 7.54 12.90
N THR A 158 2.76 7.16 13.20
CA THR A 158 1.87 6.56 12.18
C THR A 158 1.45 7.54 11.09
N GLU A 159 1.40 8.84 11.38
CA GLU A 159 1.14 9.89 10.40
C GLU A 159 2.31 9.99 9.39
N GLU A 160 3.55 9.98 9.87
CA GLU A 160 4.74 9.95 9.01
C GLU A 160 4.88 8.63 8.23
N ALA A 161 4.44 7.51 8.82
CA ALA A 161 4.39 6.23 8.12
C ALA A 161 3.40 6.26 6.93
N GLN A 162 2.25 6.92 7.08
CA GLN A 162 1.32 7.11 5.97
C GLN A 162 1.92 7.97 4.86
N ARG A 163 2.68 9.03 5.21
CA ARG A 163 3.40 9.84 4.22
C ARG A 163 4.41 9.01 3.44
N SER A 164 5.12 8.10 4.11
CA SER A 164 6.03 7.15 3.46
C SER A 164 5.30 6.21 2.50
N VAL A 165 4.16 5.64 2.91
CA VAL A 165 3.32 4.79 2.04
C VAL A 165 2.83 5.55 0.82
N HIS A 166 2.42 6.82 0.99
CA HIS A 166 2.00 7.68 -0.10
C HIS A 166 3.13 7.89 -1.13
N ILE A 167 4.34 8.22 -0.68
CA ILE A 167 5.50 8.41 -1.56
C ILE A 167 5.86 7.10 -2.29
N SER A 168 5.90 5.97 -1.57
CA SER A 168 6.19 4.66 -2.16
C SER A 168 5.16 4.27 -3.22
N LEU A 169 3.87 4.48 -2.97
CA LEU A 169 2.81 4.20 -3.94
C LEU A 169 2.99 5.01 -5.22
N LEU A 170 3.28 6.30 -5.11
CA LEU A 170 3.52 7.15 -6.27
C LEU A 170 4.74 6.69 -7.08
N ALA A 171 5.83 6.32 -6.40
CA ALA A 171 7.04 5.81 -7.05
C ALA A 171 6.80 4.46 -7.74
N GLU A 172 6.04 3.57 -7.11
CA GLU A 172 5.70 2.25 -7.67
C GLU A 172 4.81 2.39 -8.90
N VAL A 173 3.76 3.22 -8.84
CA VAL A 173 2.90 3.52 -10.00
C VAL A 173 3.70 4.10 -11.16
N ALA A 174 4.59 5.06 -10.88
CA ALA A 174 5.45 5.65 -11.91
C ALA A 174 6.38 4.61 -12.54
N THR A 175 6.99 3.75 -11.73
CA THR A 175 7.90 2.69 -12.21
C THR A 175 7.13 1.68 -13.06
N SER A 176 6.02 1.14 -12.58
CA SER A 176 5.21 0.17 -13.32
C SER A 176 4.65 0.73 -14.62
N TYR A 177 4.23 2.00 -14.64
CA TYR A 177 3.79 2.67 -15.86
C TYR A 177 4.93 2.82 -16.88
N MET A 178 6.12 3.25 -16.44
CA MET A 178 7.27 3.39 -17.33
C MET A 178 7.75 2.03 -17.88
N THR A 179 7.67 0.97 -17.08
CA THR A 179 7.92 -0.40 -17.55
C THR A 179 6.93 -0.80 -18.64
N LEU A 180 5.62 -0.60 -18.42
CA LEU A 180 4.59 -0.89 -19.42
C LEU A 180 4.82 -0.13 -20.72
N VAL A 181 5.14 1.17 -20.65
CA VAL A 181 5.44 1.98 -21.86
C VAL A 181 6.67 1.45 -22.60
N ALA A 182 7.72 1.09 -21.87
CA ALA A 182 8.94 0.54 -22.48
C ALA A 182 8.68 -0.82 -23.16
N ASP A 183 7.88 -1.68 -22.53
CA ASP A 183 7.57 -3.01 -23.08
C ASP A 183 6.53 -2.96 -24.22
N LEU A 184 5.65 -1.95 -24.24
CA LEU A 184 4.82 -1.63 -25.41
C LEU A 184 5.69 -1.28 -26.64
N GLU A 185 6.69 -0.41 -26.46
CA GLU A 185 7.60 -0.03 -27.55
C GLU A 185 8.45 -1.22 -28.02
N ARG A 186 8.90 -2.06 -27.09
CA ARG A 186 9.63 -3.29 -27.42
C ARG A 186 8.75 -4.28 -28.17
N SER A 187 7.49 -4.45 -27.78
CA SER A 187 6.54 -5.30 -28.49
C SER A 187 6.32 -4.81 -29.93
N TRP A 188 6.17 -3.50 -30.12
CA TRP A 188 6.04 -2.93 -31.46
C TRP A 188 7.28 -3.19 -32.32
N LEU A 189 8.48 -3.01 -31.77
CA LEU A 189 9.73 -3.29 -32.47
C LEU A 189 9.87 -4.79 -32.81
N ALA A 190 9.43 -5.68 -31.92
CA ALA A 190 9.46 -7.12 -32.15
C ALA A 190 8.50 -7.54 -33.29
N ASP A 191 7.31 -6.95 -33.36
CA ASP A 191 6.37 -7.17 -34.45
C ASP A 191 6.93 -6.68 -35.80
N GLU A 192 7.59 -5.52 -35.81
CA GLU A 192 8.25 -4.99 -37.00
C GLU A 192 9.40 -5.91 -37.46
N THR A 193 10.17 -6.42 -36.50
CA THR A 193 11.24 -7.38 -36.76
C THR A 193 10.69 -8.67 -37.35
N LEU A 194 9.61 -9.22 -36.77
CA LEU A 194 8.93 -10.41 -37.30
C LEU A 194 8.46 -10.18 -38.74
N ARG A 195 7.83 -9.04 -39.03
CA ARG A 195 7.41 -8.68 -40.39
C ARG A 195 8.59 -8.70 -41.36
N SER A 196 9.70 -8.08 -41.00
CA SER A 196 10.92 -8.07 -41.81
C SER A 196 11.48 -9.49 -42.04
N ARG A 197 11.48 -10.35 -41.02
CA ARG A 197 11.94 -11.75 -41.16
C ARG A 197 11.02 -12.60 -42.03
N VAL A 198 9.70 -12.37 -41.97
CA VAL A 198 8.73 -13.03 -42.87
C VAL A 198 8.99 -12.64 -44.33
N GLU A 199 9.23 -11.36 -44.61
CA GLU A 199 9.55 -10.88 -45.95
C GLU A 199 10.90 -11.44 -46.46
N ALA A 200 11.92 -11.48 -45.58
CA ALA A 200 13.23 -12.05 -45.91
C ALA A 200 13.14 -13.55 -46.22
N LEU A 201 12.36 -14.30 -45.43
CA LEU A 201 12.10 -15.72 -45.67
C LEU A 201 11.40 -15.94 -47.01
N ALA A 202 10.39 -15.12 -47.34
CA ALA A 202 9.70 -15.20 -48.64
C ALA A 202 10.66 -14.98 -49.82
N LEU A 203 11.58 -14.01 -49.71
CA LEU A 203 12.61 -13.78 -50.73
C LEU A 203 13.56 -14.98 -50.88
N GLN A 204 13.95 -15.62 -49.78
CA GLN A 204 14.80 -16.81 -49.83
C GLN A 204 14.10 -18.03 -50.41
N TRP A 205 12.80 -18.19 -50.13
CA TRP A 205 11.97 -19.22 -50.75
C TRP A 205 11.97 -19.10 -52.28
N GLU A 206 11.77 -17.89 -52.82
CA GLU A 206 11.81 -17.63 -54.28
C GLU A 206 13.21 -17.93 -54.88
N ARG A 207 14.27 -17.48 -54.21
CA ARG A 207 15.65 -17.72 -54.65
C ARG A 207 16.03 -19.20 -54.65
N HIS A 208 15.58 -19.95 -53.65
CA HIS A 208 15.76 -21.38 -53.58
C HIS A 208 14.98 -22.10 -54.71
N GLY A 209 13.75 -21.66 -55.01
CA GLY A 209 12.93 -22.21 -56.09
C GLY A 209 13.56 -22.09 -57.50
N VAL A 210 14.35 -21.04 -57.74
CA VAL A 210 15.12 -20.87 -58.99
C VAL A 210 16.55 -21.45 -58.92
N GLY A 211 16.89 -22.16 -57.84
CA GLY A 211 18.20 -22.81 -57.65
C GLY A 211 19.36 -21.85 -57.31
N SER A 212 19.06 -20.60 -56.91
CA SER A 212 20.06 -19.57 -56.60
C SER A 212 20.45 -19.49 -55.12
N ALA A 213 19.70 -20.14 -54.23
CA ALA A 213 19.99 -20.26 -52.79
C ALA A 213 20.07 -21.73 -52.38
N ASN A 214 20.85 -22.05 -51.34
CA ASN A 214 20.99 -23.41 -50.82
C ASN A 214 19.97 -23.71 -49.69
N ASP A 215 19.72 -25.00 -49.42
CA ASP A 215 18.75 -25.42 -48.37
C ASP A 215 19.17 -24.93 -46.97
N LEU A 216 20.47 -24.84 -46.70
CA LEU A 216 20.98 -24.33 -45.41
C LEU A 216 20.57 -22.88 -45.16
N GLU A 217 20.69 -22.00 -46.15
CA GLU A 217 20.27 -20.59 -46.07
C GLU A 217 18.76 -20.47 -45.88
N LEU A 218 17.97 -21.33 -46.52
CA LEU A 218 16.53 -21.38 -46.32
C LEU A 218 16.18 -21.78 -44.87
N ARG A 219 16.80 -22.84 -44.35
CA ARG A 219 16.60 -23.27 -42.95
C ARG A 219 17.09 -22.26 -41.92
N GLN A 220 18.17 -21.53 -42.22
CA GLN A 220 18.63 -20.42 -41.38
C GLN A 220 17.58 -19.30 -41.33
N ALA A 221 17.04 -18.89 -42.48
CA ALA A 221 15.98 -17.87 -42.55
C ALA A 221 14.69 -18.31 -41.83
N GLU A 222 14.30 -19.60 -41.95
CA GLU A 222 13.19 -20.16 -41.18
C GLU A 222 13.44 -20.06 -39.68
N GLY A 223 14.63 -20.44 -39.22
CA GLY A 223 15.03 -20.35 -37.82
C GLY A 223 15.01 -18.92 -37.28
N GLU A 224 15.49 -17.95 -38.05
CA GLU A 224 15.45 -16.53 -37.68
C GLU A 224 14.02 -15.98 -37.58
N MET A 225 13.13 -16.40 -38.49
CA MET A 225 11.71 -16.00 -38.46
C MET A 225 10.99 -16.58 -37.24
N GLU A 226 11.19 -17.87 -36.93
CA GLU A 226 10.56 -18.48 -35.76
C GLU A 226 11.13 -17.93 -34.44
N ALA A 227 12.42 -17.56 -34.40
CA ALA A 227 13.00 -16.85 -33.26
C ALA A 227 12.34 -15.48 -33.04
N ALA A 228 12.22 -14.68 -34.11
CA ALA A 228 11.53 -13.38 -34.03
C ALA A 228 10.05 -13.53 -33.63
N ARG A 229 9.39 -14.60 -34.08
CA ARG A 229 8.01 -14.91 -33.70
C ARG A 229 7.89 -15.24 -32.22
N PHE A 230 8.82 -16.02 -31.68
CA PHE A 230 8.86 -16.33 -30.26
C PHE A 230 9.02 -15.05 -29.43
N ASP A 231 9.94 -14.17 -29.81
CA ASP A 231 10.19 -12.91 -29.12
C ASP A 231 8.97 -11.98 -29.12
N ALA A 232 8.29 -11.84 -30.26
CA ALA A 232 7.06 -11.06 -30.38
C ALA A 232 5.94 -11.58 -29.44
N LEU A 233 5.74 -12.90 -29.40
CA LEU A 233 4.75 -13.52 -28.51
C LEU A 233 5.13 -13.35 -27.02
N ALA A 234 6.41 -13.47 -26.69
CA ALA A 234 6.90 -13.29 -25.32
C ALA A 234 6.68 -11.85 -24.83
N LEU A 235 7.01 -10.85 -25.65
CA LEU A 235 6.81 -9.44 -25.31
C LEU A 235 5.32 -9.07 -25.24
N SER A 236 4.50 -9.62 -26.12
CA SER A 236 3.03 -9.48 -26.03
C SER A 236 2.51 -9.98 -24.67
N SER A 237 3.01 -11.13 -24.19
CA SER A 237 2.65 -11.62 -22.86
C SER A 237 3.20 -10.73 -21.73
N GLN A 238 4.36 -10.11 -21.90
CA GLN A 238 4.96 -9.23 -20.88
C GLN A 238 4.13 -7.96 -20.71
N VAL A 239 3.70 -7.33 -21.81
CA VAL A 239 2.81 -6.17 -21.79
C VAL A 239 1.53 -6.45 -20.98
N GLU A 240 0.93 -7.64 -21.15
CA GLU A 240 -0.24 -8.03 -20.37
C GLU A 240 0.07 -8.16 -18.87
N GLN A 241 1.25 -8.68 -18.51
CA GLN A 241 1.66 -8.78 -17.11
C GLN A 241 1.87 -7.41 -16.49
N ASP A 242 2.51 -6.48 -17.21
CA ASP A 242 2.75 -5.12 -16.74
C ASP A 242 1.44 -4.35 -16.59
N PHE A 243 0.50 -4.54 -17.52
CA PHE A 243 -0.84 -3.98 -17.42
C PHE A 243 -1.57 -4.50 -16.18
N ASN A 244 -1.54 -5.81 -15.93
CA ASN A 244 -2.17 -6.41 -14.75
C ASN A 244 -1.52 -5.92 -13.44
N ALA A 245 -0.19 -5.71 -13.43
CA ALA A 245 0.53 -5.17 -12.29
C ALA A 245 0.08 -3.72 -11.99
N LEU A 246 -0.02 -2.87 -13.03
CA LEU A 246 -0.55 -1.52 -12.88
C LEU A 246 -2.02 -1.52 -12.45
N GLU A 247 -2.80 -2.51 -12.92
CA GLU A 247 -4.21 -2.68 -12.56
C GLU A 247 -4.40 -2.99 -11.06
N LEU A 248 -3.46 -3.69 -10.45
CA LEU A 248 -3.45 -3.94 -9.02
C LEU A 248 -3.26 -2.64 -8.23
N LEU A 249 -2.35 -1.76 -8.67
CA LEU A 249 -1.96 -0.55 -7.95
C LEU A 249 -3.09 0.50 -7.91
N TRP A 250 -3.79 0.73 -9.02
CA TRP A 250 -4.95 1.63 -9.01
C TRP A 250 -6.25 0.96 -8.54
N ALA A 251 -6.18 -0.33 -8.15
CA ALA A 251 -7.25 -1.14 -7.58
C ALA A 251 -8.60 -1.09 -8.33
N ARG A 252 -8.57 -0.88 -9.65
CA ARG A 252 -9.75 -0.75 -10.50
C ARG A 252 -9.64 -1.71 -11.68
N ARG A 253 -10.59 -2.63 -11.80
CA ARG A 253 -10.60 -3.53 -12.96
C ARG A 253 -11.05 -2.80 -14.23
N CYS A 254 -10.19 -2.74 -15.23
CA CYS A 254 -10.54 -2.51 -16.61
C CYS A 254 -11.01 -3.84 -17.21
N GLN A 255 -12.28 -4.20 -16.94
CA GLN A 255 -12.90 -5.34 -17.61
C GLN A 255 -12.93 -5.11 -19.13
N THR A 256 -12.00 -5.72 -19.87
CA THR A 256 -12.15 -5.93 -21.30
C THR A 256 -13.26 -6.97 -21.50
N ARG A 257 -14.45 -6.52 -21.91
CA ARG A 257 -15.56 -7.43 -22.21
C ARG A 257 -15.24 -8.13 -23.53
N SER A 258 -14.70 -9.34 -23.48
CA SER A 258 -14.68 -10.24 -24.64
C SER A 258 -16.12 -10.68 -24.90
N SER A 259 -16.86 -9.97 -25.77
CA SER A 259 -18.16 -10.44 -26.21
C SER A 259 -17.98 -11.62 -27.17
N HIS A 260 -17.74 -12.82 -26.64
CA HIS A 260 -18.01 -14.06 -27.37
C HIS A 260 -19.52 -14.20 -27.54
N ARG A 261 -20.11 -13.48 -28.50
CA ARG A 261 -21.46 -13.75 -28.96
C ARG A 261 -21.38 -14.26 -30.38
N ASN A 262 -21.10 -15.56 -30.48
CA ASN A 262 -21.19 -16.30 -31.72
C ASN A 262 -22.68 -16.35 -32.12
N ARG A 263 -23.11 -15.44 -32.98
CA ARG A 263 -24.45 -15.49 -33.60
C ARG A 263 -24.29 -15.98 -35.03
N PRO A 264 -24.93 -17.09 -35.43
CA PRO A 264 -24.99 -17.47 -36.83
C PRO A 264 -25.73 -16.38 -37.62
N ASN A 265 -25.30 -16.14 -38.87
CA ASN A 265 -26.10 -15.31 -39.77
C ASN A 265 -27.39 -16.05 -40.17
N SER A 266 -28.33 -15.36 -40.83
CA SER A 266 -29.60 -15.92 -41.31
C SER A 266 -29.46 -17.08 -42.32
N ALA A 267 -28.23 -17.43 -42.73
CA ALA A 267 -27.90 -18.53 -43.63
C ALA A 267 -27.09 -19.66 -42.94
N GLY A 268 -26.98 -19.66 -41.59
CA GLY A 268 -26.36 -20.75 -40.83
C GLY A 268 -24.84 -20.92 -41.00
N ARG A 269 -24.14 -19.96 -41.61
CA ARG A 269 -22.68 -20.00 -41.75
C ARG A 269 -21.96 -19.25 -40.63
N TRP A 270 -20.95 -19.90 -40.05
CA TRP A 270 -20.02 -19.30 -39.09
C TRP A 270 -19.10 -18.32 -39.83
N ALA A 271 -19.21 -17.03 -39.52
CA ALA A 271 -18.32 -16.01 -40.06
C ALA A 271 -17.42 -15.50 -38.91
N TRP A 272 -16.12 -15.73 -39.03
CA TRP A 272 -15.13 -15.06 -38.20
C TRP A 272 -15.14 -13.58 -38.53
N ARG A 273 -15.69 -12.75 -37.64
CA ARG A 273 -15.54 -11.29 -37.73
C ARG A 273 -14.25 -10.89 -37.00
N PRO A 274 -13.47 -9.93 -37.52
CA PRO A 274 -12.32 -9.41 -36.81
C PRO A 274 -12.73 -8.88 -35.43
N PHE A 275 -11.91 -9.20 -34.45
CA PHE A 275 -12.13 -8.95 -33.04
C PHE A 275 -12.19 -7.44 -32.76
N ARG A 276 -13.36 -6.91 -32.43
CA ARG A 276 -13.52 -5.53 -31.92
C ARG A 276 -13.81 -5.59 -30.43
N ARG A 277 -12.82 -5.31 -29.58
CA ARG A 277 -13.05 -5.15 -28.13
C ARG A 277 -13.73 -3.81 -27.86
N GLY A 278 -14.89 -3.87 -27.23
CA GLY A 278 -15.56 -2.72 -26.63
C GLY A 278 -15.23 -2.63 -25.16
N CYS A 279 -14.68 -1.50 -24.75
CA CYS A 279 -14.29 -1.20 -23.38
C CYS A 279 -15.45 -0.51 -22.64
N ARG A 280 -15.69 -0.81 -21.37
CA ARG A 280 -16.68 -0.03 -20.57
C ARG A 280 -16.17 1.41 -20.46
N ARG A 281 -17.11 2.37 -20.57
CA ARG A 281 -16.88 3.83 -20.69
C ARG A 281 -15.92 4.46 -19.67
N THR A 282 -15.64 3.82 -18.54
CA THR A 282 -14.83 4.39 -17.44
C THR A 282 -13.34 4.06 -17.48
N CYS A 283 -12.89 3.05 -18.24
CA CYS A 283 -11.44 2.79 -18.44
C CYS A 283 -10.92 3.28 -19.80
N CYS A 284 -11.79 3.35 -20.81
CA CYS A 284 -11.34 3.71 -22.17
C CYS A 284 -11.18 5.20 -22.46
N SER A 285 -11.40 6.05 -21.47
CA SER A 285 -10.92 7.43 -21.52
C SER A 285 -9.47 7.57 -21.06
N ILE A 286 -8.95 6.55 -20.36
CA ILE A 286 -7.71 6.64 -19.56
C ILE A 286 -6.60 5.77 -20.15
N VAL A 287 -6.97 4.59 -20.65
CA VAL A 287 -6.09 3.73 -21.45
C VAL A 287 -6.33 4.06 -22.92
N PRO A 288 -5.37 4.66 -23.65
CA PRO A 288 -5.52 4.88 -25.08
C PRO A 288 -5.86 3.55 -25.75
N THR A 289 -6.77 3.56 -26.73
CA THR A 289 -7.14 2.32 -27.45
C THR A 289 -5.94 1.62 -28.11
N SER A 290 -4.83 2.33 -28.33
CA SER A 290 -3.55 1.79 -28.80
C SER A 290 -2.79 0.97 -27.77
N TRP A 291 -3.16 1.02 -26.48
CA TRP A 291 -2.52 0.30 -25.37
C TRP A 291 -3.25 -1.00 -25.02
N LEU A 292 -4.41 -1.25 -25.65
CA LEU A 292 -5.10 -2.52 -25.49
C LEU A 292 -4.40 -3.55 -26.39
N PRO A 293 -4.05 -4.74 -25.88
CA PRO A 293 -3.43 -5.79 -26.65
C PRO A 293 -4.26 -6.10 -27.90
N SER A 294 -3.61 -5.99 -29.07
CA SER A 294 -4.15 -6.46 -30.33
C SER A 294 -3.92 -7.95 -30.39
N ILE A 295 -4.95 -8.75 -30.12
CA ILE A 295 -4.87 -10.20 -30.37
C ILE A 295 -5.11 -10.41 -31.87
N THR A 296 -4.05 -10.65 -32.63
CA THR A 296 -4.08 -11.27 -33.96
C THR A 296 -3.84 -12.76 -33.86
#